data_AF-A0A7C6EDD2-F1
#
_entry.id   AF-A0A7C6EDD2-F1
#
_cell.length_a   1.000
_cell.length_b   1.000
_cell.length_c   1.000
_cell.angle_alpha   90.00
_cell.angle_beta   90.00
_cell.angle_gamma   90.00
#
_symmetry.space_group_name_H-M   'P 1'
#
loop_
_entity.id
_entity.type
_entity.pdbx_description
1 polymer ?
#
loop_
_entity_poly.entity_id
_entity_poly.type
_entity_poly.pdbx_seq_one_letter_code
_entity_poly.pdbx_strand_id
1 'polypeptide(L)'
;MFVFFYLNLSLIAGLVAITHACGFVDIGSILIIDAIAGIISFLGVTVLKYKFSYDDSLDVFGAHGLNGIFGIIATGLLATTLIGPKKWVFLWQL
;
A
#
# COMPACT_ATOMS: atom_id res chain seq x y z
N MET A 1 18.76 -3.82 -14.83
CA MET A 1 17.50 -3.25 -15.38
C MET A 1 16.27 -3.73 -14.60
N PHE A 2 16.04 -5.04 -14.47
CA PHE A 2 14.88 -5.58 -13.74
C PHE A 2 14.77 -5.15 -12.26
N VAL A 3 15.87 -5.16 -11.50
CA VAL A 3 15.84 -4.74 -10.07
C VAL A 3 15.48 -3.26 -9.91
N PHE A 4 15.98 -2.39 -10.79
CA PHE A 4 15.66 -0.97 -10.75
C PHE A 4 14.18 -0.72 -11.06
N PHE A 5 13.59 -1.46 -12.01
CA PHE A 5 12.17 -1.37 -12.32
C PHE A 5 11.29 -1.75 -11.12
N TYR A 6 11.60 -2.85 -10.42
CA TYR A 6 10.85 -3.26 -9.22
C TYR A 6 10.96 -2.28 -8.06
N LEU A 7 12.13 -1.64 -7.87
CA LEU A 7 12.28 -0.60 -6.84
C LEU A 7 11.37 0.61 -7.09
N ASN A 8 11.23 1.04 -8.36
CA ASN A 8 10.34 2.14 -8.72
C ASN A 8 8.86 1.79 -8.50
N LEU A 9 8.46 0.54 -8.81
CA LEU A 9 7.11 0.04 -8.53
C LEU A 9 6.80 0.04 -7.02
N SER A 10 7.75 -0.38 -6.19
CA SER A 10 7.61 -0.36 -4.73
C SER A 10 7.50 1.07 -4.17
N LEU A 11 8.19 2.05 -4.76
CA LEU A 11 8.06 3.48 -4.42
C LEU A 11 6.65 4.01 -4.72
N ILE A 12 6.11 3.68 -5.90
CA ILE A 12 4.76 4.11 -6.30
C ILE A 12 3.72 3.45 -5.39
N ALA A 13 3.88 2.16 -5.11
CA ALA A 13 3.01 1.41 -4.21
C ALA A 13 2.93 1.96 -2.78
N GLY A 14 4.06 2.43 -2.24
CA GLY A 14 4.12 3.13 -0.97
C GLY A 14 3.18 4.35 -0.92
N LEU A 15 3.20 5.15 -1.99
CA LEU A 15 2.30 6.29 -2.16
C LEU A 15 0.82 5.87 -2.18
N VAL A 16 0.49 4.74 -2.79
CA VAL A 16 -0.88 4.19 -2.83
C VAL A 16 -1.36 3.80 -1.43
N ALA A 17 -0.52 3.12 -0.65
CA ALA A 17 -0.87 2.73 0.71
C ALA A 17 -1.10 3.98 1.60
N ILE A 18 -0.23 4.99 1.49
CA ILE A 18 -0.35 6.25 2.24
C ILE A 18 -1.58 7.07 1.82
N THR A 19 -2.07 6.94 0.58
CA THR A 19 -3.27 7.66 0.13
C THR A 19 -4.48 7.41 1.03
N HIS A 20 -4.58 6.21 1.61
CA HIS A 20 -5.66 5.86 2.54
C HIS A 20 -5.37 6.37 3.96
N ALA A 21 -4.10 6.41 4.34
CA ALA A 21 -3.66 6.79 5.69
C ALA A 21 -3.55 8.32 5.88
N CYS A 22 -3.56 9.08 4.79
CA CYS A 22 -3.27 10.51 4.81
C CYS A 22 -4.24 11.27 5.75
N GLY A 23 -3.67 12.04 6.69
CA GLY A 23 -4.46 12.83 7.65
C GLY A 23 -5.00 12.05 8.86
N PHE A 24 -4.64 10.77 9.04
CA PHE A 24 -5.11 9.97 10.19
C PHE A 24 -4.01 9.27 11.00
N VAL A 25 -2.83 9.03 10.41
CA VAL A 25 -1.73 8.27 11.04
C VAL A 25 -0.53 9.17 11.36
N ASP A 26 0.26 8.80 12.36
CA ASP A 26 1.48 9.52 12.77
C ASP A 26 2.69 9.20 11.90
N ILE A 27 3.75 10.00 12.04
CA ILE A 27 4.97 9.89 11.23
C ILE A 27 5.64 8.51 11.36
N GLY A 28 5.57 7.88 12.54
CA GLY A 28 6.17 6.57 12.78
C GLY A 28 5.37 5.48 12.07
N SER A 29 4.04 5.56 12.16
CA SER A 29 3.13 4.67 11.44
C SER A 29 3.28 4.78 9.92
N ILE A 30 3.49 5.99 9.37
CA ILE A 30 3.71 6.21 7.92
C ILE A 30 4.91 5.40 7.40
N LEU A 31 6.04 5.48 8.10
CA LEU A 31 7.27 4.76 7.70
C LEU A 31 7.07 3.24 7.69
N ILE A 32 6.31 2.72 8.66
CA ILE A 32 6.00 1.29 8.75
C ILE A 32 5.09 0.85 7.60
N ILE A 33 4.04 1.62 7.33
CA ILE A 33 3.09 1.34 6.23
C ILE A 33 3.83 1.32 4.90
N ASP A 34 4.70 2.30 4.65
CA ASP A 34 5.46 2.43 3.40
C ASP A 34 6.43 1.25 3.18
N ALA A 35 7.17 0.87 4.23
CA ALA A 35 8.08 -0.27 4.17
C ALA A 35 7.34 -1.59 3.86
N ILE A 36 6.17 -1.80 4.47
CA ILE A 36 5.37 -3.01 4.25
C ILE A 36 4.72 -2.99 2.85
N ALA A 37 4.22 -1.84 2.38
CA ALA A 37 3.64 -1.70 1.05
C ALA A 37 4.67 -2.03 -0.06
N GLY A 38 5.92 -1.61 0.11
CA GLY A 38 7.01 -1.97 -0.79
C GLY A 38 7.23 -3.49 -0.90
N ILE A 39 7.16 -4.20 0.24
CA ILE A 39 7.28 -5.66 0.31
C ILE A 39 6.06 -6.36 -0.33
N ILE A 40 4.85 -5.90 -0.02
CA ILE A 40 3.61 -6.46 -0.59
C ILE A 40 3.62 -6.37 -2.10
N SER A 41 4.05 -5.24 -2.64
CA SER A 41 4.19 -5.03 -4.09
C SER A 41 5.19 -5.98 -4.70
N PHE A 42 6.37 -6.08 -4.10
CA PHE A 42 7.41 -6.98 -4.59
C PHE A 42 6.90 -8.43 -4.64
N LEU A 43 6.23 -8.90 -3.59
CA LEU A 43 5.65 -10.24 -3.53
C LEU A 43 4.46 -10.42 -4.49
N GLY A 44 3.62 -9.40 -4.65
CA GLY A 44 2.52 -9.38 -5.61
C GLY A 44 3.01 -9.67 -7.03
N VAL A 45 4.08 -8.98 -7.42
CA VAL A 45 4.60 -9.05 -8.78
C VAL A 45 5.52 -10.25 -9.02
N THR A 46 6.34 -10.62 -8.02
CA THR A 46 7.33 -11.71 -8.19
C THR A 46 6.80 -13.09 -7.82
N VAL A 47 5.77 -13.19 -6.99
CA VAL A 47 5.22 -14.47 -6.53
C VAL A 47 3.78 -14.64 -6.98
N LEU A 48 2.92 -13.67 -6.70
CA LEU A 48 1.47 -13.79 -6.92
C LEU A 48 1.14 -13.88 -8.42
N LYS A 49 1.74 -13.02 -9.25
CA LYS A 49 1.62 -13.04 -10.72
C LYS A 49 1.91 -14.40 -11.32
N TYR A 50 3.06 -14.98 -10.98
CA TYR A 50 3.47 -16.29 -11.50
C TYR A 50 2.62 -17.43 -10.94
N LYS A 51 2.26 -17.36 -9.65
CA LYS A 51 1.46 -18.40 -8.98
C LYS A 51 0.03 -18.49 -9.54
N PHE A 52 -0.59 -17.36 -9.84
CA PHE A 52 -1.95 -17.30 -10.38
C PHE A 52 -1.99 -17.20 -11.91
N SER A 53 -0.82 -17.06 -12.55
CA SER A 53 -0.67 -16.98 -14.01
C SER A 53 -1.61 -15.95 -14.65
N TYR A 54 -1.81 -14.81 -13.97
CA TYR A 54 -2.50 -13.67 -14.56
C TYR A 54 -1.49 -12.81 -15.31
N ASP A 55 -1.90 -12.28 -16.45
CA ASP A 55 -1.09 -11.34 -17.21
C ASP A 55 -1.48 -9.90 -16.84
N ASP A 56 -0.59 -9.26 -16.11
CA ASP A 56 -0.67 -7.85 -15.76
C ASP A 56 0.50 -7.14 -16.40
N SER A 57 0.22 -6.43 -17.49
CA SER A 57 1.23 -5.86 -18.37
C SER A 57 2.08 -4.78 -17.69
N LEU A 58 1.58 -4.16 -16.63
CA LEU A 58 2.22 -3.05 -15.91
C LEU A 58 2.41 -3.34 -14.41
N ASP A 59 2.12 -4.56 -13.97
CA ASP A 59 2.21 -4.96 -12.56
C ASP A 59 1.33 -4.10 -11.61
N VAL A 60 0.24 -3.53 -12.15
CA VAL A 60 -0.68 -2.60 -11.48
C VAL A 60 -1.47 -3.29 -10.38
N PHE A 61 -1.81 -4.56 -10.53
CA PHE A 61 -2.53 -5.30 -9.48
C PHE A 61 -1.68 -5.41 -8.21
N GLY A 62 -0.38 -5.67 -8.37
CA GLY A 62 0.57 -5.73 -7.27
C GLY A 62 0.82 -4.35 -6.64
N ALA A 63 1.01 -3.32 -7.47
CA ALA A 63 1.34 -1.98 -7.02
C ALA A 63 0.14 -1.16 -6.49
N HIS A 64 -1.05 -1.32 -7.07
CA HIS A 64 -2.25 -0.57 -6.71
C HIS A 64 -3.27 -1.42 -5.94
N GLY A 65 -3.65 -2.59 -6.46
CA GLY A 65 -4.72 -3.41 -5.89
C GLY A 65 -4.38 -3.92 -4.49
N LEU A 66 -3.26 -4.63 -4.36
CA LEU A 66 -2.83 -5.19 -3.07
C LEU A 66 -2.50 -4.10 -2.04
N ASN A 67 -1.84 -3.01 -2.45
CA ASN A 67 -1.50 -1.92 -1.53
C ASN A 67 -2.69 -1.04 -1.15
N GLY A 68 -3.71 -0.93 -2.01
CA GLY A 68 -4.96 -0.27 -1.64
C GLY A 68 -5.67 -1.02 -0.52
N ILE A 69 -5.80 -2.35 -0.66
CA ILE A 69 -6.38 -3.21 0.39
C ILE A 69 -5.56 -3.10 1.68
N PHE A 70 -4.23 -3.23 1.58
CA PHE A 70 -3.36 -3.08 2.73
C PHE A 70 -3.47 -1.69 3.38
N GLY A 71 -3.48 -0.62 2.59
CA GLY A 71 -3.57 0.77 3.06
C GLY A 71 -4.85 1.04 3.85
N ILE A 72 -6.00 0.53 3.39
CA ILE A 72 -7.28 0.62 4.11
C ILE A 72 -7.18 -0.11 5.46
N ILE A 73 -6.68 -1.35 5.47
CA ILE A 73 -6.53 -2.15 6.69
C ILE A 73 -5.57 -1.47 7.67
N ALA A 74 -4.40 -1.04 7.19
CA ALA A 74 -3.37 -0.41 7.99
C ALA A 74 -3.87 0.91 8.58
N THR A 75 -4.65 1.69 7.83
CA THR A 75 -5.24 2.93 8.34
C THR A 75 -6.27 2.67 9.43
N GLY A 76 -7.13 1.64 9.25
CA GLY A 76 -8.06 1.22 10.28
C GLY A 76 -7.40 0.86 11.61
N LEU A 77 -6.20 0.27 11.55
CA LEU A 77 -5.43 -0.15 12.73
C LEU A 77 -4.63 1.00 13.36
N LEU A 78 -3.97 1.82 12.54
CA LEU A 78 -2.97 2.79 12.98
C LEU A 78 -3.48 4.23 13.08
N ALA A 79 -4.73 4.50 12.69
CA ALA A 79 -5.31 5.83 12.83
C ALA A 79 -5.25 6.31 14.29
N THR A 80 -5.13 7.62 14.49
CA THR A 80 -5.07 8.27 15.79
C THR A 80 -5.89 9.55 15.83
N THR A 81 -6.62 9.77 16.94
CA THR A 81 -7.40 10.99 17.18
C THR A 81 -6.54 12.22 17.43
N LEU A 82 -5.23 12.03 17.62
CA LEU A 82 -4.26 13.12 17.74
C LEU A 82 -4.05 13.87 16.41
N ILE A 83 -4.32 13.21 15.29
CA ILE A 83 -4.09 13.75 13.94
C ILE A 83 -5.41 13.99 13.21
N GLY A 84 -6.35 13.04 13.29
CA GLY A 84 -7.63 13.15 12.60
C GLY A 84 -8.76 12.40 13.30
N PRO A 85 -10.03 12.75 13.04
CA PRO A 85 -11.18 12.10 13.68
C PRO A 85 -11.33 10.63 13.27
N LYS A 86 -11.30 9.70 14.24
CA LYS A 86 -11.47 8.25 14.00
C LYS A 86 -12.86 7.81 13.53
N LYS A 87 -13.89 8.62 13.81
CA LYS A 87 -15.32 8.31 13.63
C LYS A 87 -15.68 7.84 12.20
N TRP A 88 -14.83 8.13 11.22
CA TRP A 88 -15.14 7.85 9.81
C TRP A 88 -13.98 7.27 9.01
N VAL A 89 -12.93 6.76 9.66
CA VAL A 89 -11.74 6.23 8.97
C VAL A 89 -12.12 5.22 7.88
N PHE A 90 -13.00 4.26 8.17
CA PHE A 90 -13.41 3.26 7.17
C PHE A 90 -14.42 3.75 6.11
N LEU A 91 -15.07 4.89 6.31
CA LEU A 91 -16.19 5.35 5.47
C LEU A 91 -15.79 6.39 4.41
N TRP A 92 -14.67 7.11 4.59
CA TRP A 92 -14.15 8.07 3.59
C TRP A 92 -13.01 7.50 2.74
N GLN A 93 -12.59 6.26 2.97
CA GLN A 93 -11.43 5.62 2.34
C GLN A 93 -11.81 4.60 1.24
N LEU A 94 -13.09 4.56 0.86
CA LEU A 94 -13.66 3.72 -0.20
C LEU A 94 -14.13 4.55 -1.39
#